data_AF-A0A7S0YJ66-F1
#
_entry.id   AF-A0A7S0YJ66-F1
#
_cell.length_a   1.000
_cell.length_b   1.000
_cell.length_c   1.000
_cell.angle_alpha   90.00
_cell.angle_beta   90.00
_cell.angle_gamma   90.00
#
_symmetry.space_group_name_H-M   'P 1'
#
loop_
_entity.id
_entity.type
_entity.pdbx_description
1 polymer ?
#
loop_
_entity_poly.entity_id
_entity_poly.type
_entity_poly.pdbx_seq_one_letter_code
_entity_poly.pdbx_strand_id
1 'polypeptide(L)'
;THAHVTNGRDQVADPIRMHAKSMSSNGLRLVLSGSPTPAAMLLPSRRLRALSPAKAAALDALEVCASGMATAEKLAQRLAVDGGAALIVDYGRDEPYGDSLMAIRDHKGVGILEDPGSADLSAWVDFSALRQAALEAVPSSRLSGR
;
A
#
# COMPACT_ATOMS: atom_id res chain seq x y z
N THR A 1 22.81 -16.00 -0.63
CA THR A 1 22.31 -17.28 -1.19
C THR A 1 21.20 -17.81 -0.32
N HIS A 2 19.97 -17.31 -0.44
CA HIS A 2 18.77 -17.91 0.16
C HIS A 2 17.63 -17.76 -0.86
N ALA A 3 17.03 -18.89 -1.22
CA ALA A 3 15.93 -18.99 -2.16
C ALA A 3 14.62 -18.73 -1.42
N HIS A 4 13.77 -17.86 -1.99
CA HIS A 4 12.41 -17.67 -1.48
C HIS A 4 11.49 -18.69 -2.15
N VAL A 5 10.97 -19.62 -1.36
CA VAL A 5 9.88 -20.52 -1.72
C VAL A 5 8.60 -19.89 -1.22
N THR A 6 7.70 -19.47 -2.12
CA THR A 6 6.36 -19.00 -1.73
C THR A 6 5.43 -20.21 -1.62
N ASN A 7 4.91 -20.45 -0.43
CA ASN A 7 3.92 -21.48 -0.18
C ASN A 7 2.59 -21.07 -0.83
N GLY A 8 2.12 -21.85 -1.80
CA GLY A 8 0.90 -21.58 -2.53
C GLY A 8 -0.33 -21.89 -1.67
N ARG A 9 -1.08 -20.85 -1.27
CA ARG A 9 -2.52 -20.94 -1.00
C ARG A 9 -3.22 -19.65 -1.46
N ASP A 10 -4.23 -19.85 -2.30
CA ASP A 10 -5.28 -18.92 -2.69
C ASP A 10 -4.87 -17.53 -3.18
N GLN A 11 -4.04 -17.51 -4.23
CA GLN A 11 -4.03 -16.38 -5.15
C GLN A 11 -5.12 -16.61 -6.19
N VAL A 12 -6.21 -15.85 -6.11
CA VAL A 12 -6.96 -15.51 -7.32
C VAL A 12 -5.93 -14.88 -8.25
N ALA A 13 -5.56 -15.58 -9.32
CA ALA A 13 -4.55 -15.13 -10.25
C ALA A 13 -5.04 -13.83 -10.90
N ASP A 14 -4.42 -12.71 -10.53
CA ASP A 14 -4.65 -11.44 -11.19
C ASP A 14 -4.04 -11.52 -12.59
N PRO A 15 -4.80 -11.33 -13.69
CA PRO A 15 -4.31 -11.55 -15.05
C PRO A 15 -3.12 -10.65 -15.44
N ILE A 16 -2.82 -9.62 -14.64
CA ILE A 16 -1.69 -8.70 -14.84
C ILE A 16 -0.43 -9.17 -14.09
N ARG A 17 -0.54 -10.10 -13.13
CA ARG A 17 0.61 -10.66 -12.39
C ARG A 17 1.36 -11.69 -13.22
N MET A 18 1.90 -11.26 -14.36
CA MET A 18 2.97 -11.99 -15.01
C MET A 18 4.19 -11.90 -14.10
N HIS A 19 4.60 -13.02 -13.54
CA HIS A 19 5.83 -13.12 -12.76
C HIS A 19 6.95 -12.57 -13.65
N ALA A 20 7.46 -11.38 -13.31
CA ALA A 20 8.61 -10.80 -14.00
C ALA A 20 9.73 -11.84 -13.89
N LYS A 21 10.02 -12.49 -15.02
CA LYS A 21 11.09 -13.48 -15.12
C LYS A 21 12.36 -12.75 -14.72
N SER A 22 12.97 -13.18 -13.62
CA SER A 22 14.28 -12.69 -13.22
C SER A 22 15.30 -13.03 -14.31
N MET A 23 15.54 -12.07 -15.20
CA MET A 23 16.83 -11.87 -15.83
C MET A 23 17.09 -10.36 -15.76
N SER A 24 17.53 -9.91 -14.58
CA SER A 24 18.10 -8.57 -14.43
C SER A 24 19.39 -8.53 -15.27
N SER A 25 19.32 -7.88 -16.43
CA SER A 25 20.49 -7.46 -17.21
C SER A 25 21.06 -6.12 -16.72
N ASN A 26 20.44 -5.51 -15.70
CA ASN A 26 20.86 -4.25 -15.07
C ASN A 26 21.05 -4.44 -13.56
N GLY A 27 22.22 -4.05 -13.04
CA GLY A 27 22.72 -4.34 -11.68
C GLY A 27 22.00 -3.66 -10.49
N LEU A 28 20.71 -3.37 -10.60
CA LEU A 28 19.91 -2.82 -9.50
C LEU A 28 19.23 -3.95 -8.70
N ARG A 29 19.12 -3.77 -7.39
CA ARG A 29 18.41 -4.69 -6.48
C ARG A 29 17.79 -3.92 -5.31
N LEU A 30 16.69 -4.44 -4.79
CA LEU A 30 16.17 -3.98 -3.50
C LEU A 30 17.13 -4.42 -2.40
N VAL A 31 17.40 -3.52 -1.46
CA VAL A 31 18.21 -3.79 -0.27
C VAL A 31 17.51 -3.25 0.95
N LEU A 32 17.69 -3.94 2.08
CA LEU A 32 17.23 -3.43 3.36
C LEU A 32 18.18 -2.33 3.83
N SER A 33 17.62 -1.31 4.49
CA SER A 33 18.42 -0.33 5.23
C SER A 33 19.17 -1.03 6.36
N GLY A 34 20.41 -0.57 6.65
CA GLY A 34 21.21 -1.11 7.76
C GLY A 34 20.64 -0.81 9.16
N SER A 35 19.69 0.13 9.24
CA SER A 35 18.95 0.47 10.46
C SER A 35 17.51 0.89 10.12
N PRO A 36 16.57 0.87 11.08
CA PRO A 36 15.21 1.34 10.86
C PRO A 36 15.19 2.80 10.39
N THR A 37 14.52 3.07 9.26
CA THR A 37 14.33 4.44 8.76
C THR A 37 13.22 5.15 9.56
N PRO A 38 13.19 6.49 9.58
CA PRO A 38 12.08 7.21 10.22
C PRO A 38 10.69 6.79 9.69
N ALA A 39 10.61 6.52 8.38
CA ALA A 39 9.39 6.01 7.76
C ALA A 39 9.02 4.62 8.31
N ALA A 40 9.98 3.70 8.42
CA ALA A 40 9.78 2.36 8.97
C ALA A 40 9.41 2.37 10.47
N MET A 41 9.80 3.40 11.21
CA MET A 41 9.43 3.56 12.63
C MET A 41 8.03 4.17 12.82
N LEU A 42 7.60 5.06 11.93
CA LEU A 42 6.36 5.83 12.11
C LEU A 42 5.17 5.21 11.38
N LEU A 43 5.35 4.83 10.11
CA LEU A 43 4.25 4.44 9.24
C LEU A 43 3.64 3.07 9.61
N PRO A 44 4.44 2.00 9.83
CA PRO A 44 3.88 0.72 10.27
C PRO A 44 3.18 0.83 11.62
N SER A 45 3.81 1.50 12.60
CA SER A 45 3.22 1.68 13.93
C SER A 45 1.91 2.46 13.91
N ARG A 46 1.72 3.39 12.96
CA ARG A 46 0.43 4.03 12.77
C ARG A 46 -0.58 3.09 12.11
N ARG A 47 -0.17 2.45 11.01
CA ARG A 47 -1.06 1.60 10.21
C ARG A 47 -1.59 0.39 10.99
N LEU A 48 -0.73 -0.24 11.79
CA LEU A 48 -1.08 -1.44 12.56
C LEU A 48 -2.05 -1.17 13.73
N ARG A 49 -2.19 0.06 14.23
CA ARG A 49 -3.08 0.39 15.36
C ARG A 49 -4.55 0.09 15.10
N ALA A 50 -4.99 0.19 13.85
CA ALA A 50 -6.38 -0.09 13.48
C ALA A 50 -6.63 -1.56 13.13
N LEU A 51 -5.59 -2.42 13.18
CA LEU A 51 -5.74 -3.85 12.96
C LEU A 51 -5.89 -4.58 14.29
N SER A 52 -6.61 -5.70 14.28
CA SER A 52 -6.61 -6.60 15.44
C SER A 52 -5.21 -7.20 15.63
N PRO A 53 -4.81 -7.55 16.87
CA PRO A 53 -3.51 -8.18 17.12
C PRO A 53 -3.27 -9.42 16.27
N ALA A 54 -4.30 -10.24 16.04
CA ALA A 54 -4.22 -11.43 15.20
C ALA A 54 -3.94 -11.09 13.73
N LYS A 55 -4.59 -10.05 13.18
CA LYS A 55 -4.33 -9.59 11.81
C LYS A 55 -2.94 -8.98 11.68
N ALA A 56 -2.51 -8.17 12.64
CA ALA A 56 -1.18 -7.57 12.63
C ALA A 56 -0.08 -8.62 12.73
N ALA A 57 -0.24 -9.65 13.57
CA ALA A 57 0.72 -10.72 13.75
C ALA A 57 0.81 -11.68 12.54
N ALA A 58 -0.20 -11.71 11.69
CA ALA A 58 -0.23 -12.55 10.49
C ALA A 58 0.45 -11.90 9.26
N LEU A 59 0.95 -10.67 9.37
CA LEU A 59 1.59 -9.96 8.26
C LEU A 59 3.08 -10.25 8.22
N ASP A 60 3.57 -10.79 7.10
CA ASP A 60 4.99 -10.96 6.82
C ASP A 60 5.63 -9.72 6.19
N ALA A 61 4.83 -8.88 5.53
CA ALA A 61 5.23 -7.63 4.90
C ALA A 61 4.08 -6.62 4.90
N LEU A 62 4.42 -5.32 4.80
CA LEU A 62 3.45 -4.24 4.79
C LEU A 62 3.88 -3.12 3.84
N GLU A 63 3.05 -2.84 2.84
CA GLU A 63 3.13 -1.65 2.00
C GLU A 63 2.30 -0.52 2.63
N VAL A 64 2.87 0.69 2.71
CA VAL A 64 2.17 1.85 3.28
C VAL A 64 2.27 3.05 2.35
N CYS A 65 1.12 3.52 1.86
CA CYS A 65 1.01 4.74 1.06
C CYS A 65 0.78 5.96 1.96
N ALA A 66 1.87 6.54 2.48
CA ALA A 66 1.80 7.72 3.36
C ALA A 66 1.08 8.91 2.69
N SER A 67 1.31 9.12 1.39
CA SER A 67 0.67 10.20 0.63
C SER A 67 -0.85 10.00 0.48
N GLY A 68 -1.28 8.76 0.24
CA GLY A 68 -2.70 8.40 0.20
C GLY A 68 -3.40 8.65 1.53
N MET A 69 -2.78 8.22 2.64
CA MET A 69 -3.28 8.48 3.99
C MET A 69 -3.41 9.99 4.27
N ALA A 70 -2.37 10.76 3.98
CA ALA A 70 -2.39 12.23 4.16
C ALA A 70 -3.44 12.92 3.27
N THR A 71 -3.71 12.37 2.09
CA THR A 71 -4.77 12.86 1.20
C THR A 71 -6.15 12.59 1.79
N ALA A 72 -6.39 11.38 2.30
CA ALA A 72 -7.65 11.03 2.97
C ALA A 72 -7.90 11.90 4.21
N GLU A 73 -6.88 12.21 4.99
CA GLU A 73 -6.97 13.15 6.13
C GLU A 73 -7.40 14.54 5.70
N LYS A 74 -6.75 15.10 4.66
CA LYS A 74 -7.08 16.45 4.15
C LYS A 74 -8.50 16.51 3.61
N LEU A 75 -8.95 15.48 2.89
CA LEU A 75 -10.32 15.36 2.43
C LEU A 75 -11.28 15.34 3.62
N ALA A 76 -11.05 14.49 4.61
CA ALA A 76 -11.90 14.37 5.79
C ALA A 76 -11.99 15.70 6.57
N GLN A 77 -10.87 16.40 6.76
CA GLN A 77 -10.83 17.71 7.42
C GLN A 77 -11.62 18.76 6.66
N ARG A 78 -11.47 18.85 5.33
CA ARG A 78 -12.21 19.79 4.50
C ARG A 78 -13.71 19.51 4.59
N LEU A 79 -14.12 18.25 4.43
CA LEU A 79 -15.53 17.86 4.53
C LEU A 79 -16.14 18.12 5.91
N ALA A 80 -15.35 18.02 6.98
CA ALA A 80 -15.79 18.32 8.34
C ALA A 80 -15.99 19.82 8.60
N VAL A 81 -15.35 20.70 7.82
CA VAL A 81 -15.49 22.16 7.93
C VAL A 81 -16.58 22.67 6.99
N ASP A 82 -16.55 22.26 5.72
CA ASP A 82 -17.39 22.85 4.67
C ASP A 82 -18.61 21.99 4.30
N GLY A 83 -18.68 20.75 4.80
CA GLY A 83 -19.66 19.76 4.36
C GLY A 83 -19.32 19.16 2.98
N GLY A 84 -20.21 18.29 2.49
CA GLY A 84 -20.06 17.59 1.20
C GLY A 84 -19.70 16.11 1.35
N ALA A 85 -19.18 15.53 0.27
CA ALA A 85 -18.73 14.15 0.20
C ALA A 85 -17.51 14.02 -0.72
N ALA A 86 -16.73 12.97 -0.52
CA ALA A 86 -15.65 12.55 -1.42
C ALA A 86 -15.87 11.08 -1.82
N LEU A 87 -15.58 10.76 -3.08
CA LEU A 87 -15.61 9.40 -3.61
C LEU A 87 -14.21 9.06 -4.14
N ILE A 88 -13.63 7.98 -3.61
CA ILE A 88 -12.33 7.45 -4.04
C ILE A 88 -12.60 6.14 -4.78
N VAL A 89 -12.19 6.05 -6.04
CA VAL A 89 -12.35 4.87 -6.89
C VAL A 89 -10.98 4.45 -7.38
N ASP A 90 -10.58 3.22 -7.07
CA ASP A 90 -9.32 2.63 -7.50
C ASP A 90 -9.39 1.10 -7.35
N TYR A 91 -8.39 0.38 -7.86
CA TYR A 91 -8.26 -1.06 -7.62
C TYR A 91 -7.51 -1.34 -6.31
N GLY A 92 -8.12 -2.16 -5.47
CA GLY A 92 -7.61 -2.44 -4.13
C GLY A 92 -8.63 -3.21 -3.29
N ARG A 93 -8.38 -3.31 -1.99
CA ARG A 93 -9.17 -4.06 -1.03
C ARG A 93 -9.19 -3.36 0.32
N ASP A 94 -10.13 -3.76 1.15
CA ASP A 94 -10.29 -3.24 2.51
C ASP A 94 -9.36 -3.92 3.53
N GLU A 95 -8.09 -4.07 3.18
CA GLU A 95 -7.07 -4.76 3.98
C GLU A 95 -5.64 -4.36 3.53
N PRO A 96 -4.63 -4.53 4.40
CA PRO A 96 -3.23 -4.26 4.06
C PRO A 96 -2.63 -5.27 3.07
N TYR A 97 -1.59 -4.84 2.36
CA TYR A 97 -0.81 -5.65 1.41
C TYR A 97 0.65 -5.77 1.82
N GLY A 98 1.30 -6.83 1.37
CA GLY A 98 2.76 -7.00 1.50
C GLY A 98 3.54 -6.95 0.19
N ASP A 99 2.87 -7.12 -0.96
CA ASP A 99 3.50 -7.23 -2.28
C ASP A 99 2.47 -6.93 -3.38
N SER A 100 2.28 -5.64 -3.68
CA SER A 100 1.38 -5.16 -4.75
C SER A 100 2.04 -4.20 -5.73
N LEU A 101 3.26 -3.71 -5.45
CA LEU A 101 4.01 -2.86 -6.37
C LEU A 101 4.33 -3.58 -7.69
N MET A 102 3.92 -3.00 -8.80
CA MET A 102 4.11 -3.52 -10.15
C MET A 102 4.66 -2.45 -11.08
N ALA A 103 5.38 -2.89 -12.11
CA ALA A 103 5.78 -2.07 -13.24
C ALA A 103 5.13 -2.56 -14.52
N ILE A 104 4.55 -1.65 -15.30
CA ILE A 104 3.81 -1.95 -16.53
C ILE A 104 4.41 -1.15 -17.69
N ARG A 105 4.77 -1.84 -18.78
CA ARG A 105 5.25 -1.24 -20.03
C ARG A 105 4.69 -2.01 -21.21
N ASP A 106 4.23 -1.31 -22.25
CA ASP A 106 3.62 -1.93 -23.45
C ASP A 106 2.53 -2.97 -23.12
N HIS A 107 1.66 -2.64 -22.16
CA HIS A 107 0.59 -3.51 -21.64
C HIS A 107 1.07 -4.86 -21.06
N LYS A 108 2.30 -4.92 -20.57
CA LYS A 108 2.90 -6.12 -19.96
C LYS A 108 3.54 -5.77 -18.63
N GLY A 109 3.45 -6.70 -17.68
CA GLY A 109 4.25 -6.63 -16.45
C GLY A 109 5.73 -6.78 -16.78
N VAL A 110 6.55 -5.86 -16.28
CA VAL A 110 8.02 -5.88 -16.39
C VAL A 110 8.65 -5.88 -15.00
N GLY A 111 9.96 -6.08 -14.92
CA GLY A 111 10.66 -5.98 -13.62
C GLY A 111 10.58 -4.55 -13.06
N ILE A 112 10.26 -4.39 -11.78
CA ILE A 112 10.18 -3.06 -11.13
C ILE A 112 11.50 -2.25 -11.15
N LEU A 113 12.63 -2.93 -11.34
CA LEU A 113 13.96 -2.33 -11.46
C LEU A 113 14.52 -2.46 -12.90
N GLU A 114 13.71 -2.93 -13.84
CA GLU A 114 14.07 -3.03 -15.25
C GLU A 114 13.91 -1.65 -15.89
N ASP A 115 15.04 -1.06 -16.34
CA ASP A 115 15.08 0.22 -17.05
C ASP A 115 14.25 1.34 -16.38
N PRO A 116 14.62 1.81 -15.17
CA PRO A 116 13.80 2.73 -14.38
C PRO A 116 13.43 4.01 -15.13
N GLY A 117 12.17 4.43 -14.99
CA GLY A 117 11.60 5.59 -15.69
C GLY A 117 10.97 5.25 -17.05
N SER A 118 11.18 4.05 -17.57
CA SER A 118 10.57 3.60 -18.84
C SER A 118 9.22 2.87 -18.67
N ALA A 119 8.85 2.52 -17.44
CA ALA A 119 7.62 1.80 -17.11
C ALA A 119 6.78 2.59 -16.10
N ASP A 120 5.46 2.42 -16.16
CA ASP A 120 4.54 2.96 -15.17
C ASP A 120 4.55 2.12 -13.90
N LEU A 121 4.58 2.76 -12.73
CA LEU A 121 4.59 2.10 -11.42
C LEU A 121 3.23 2.23 -10.76
N SER A 122 2.68 1.08 -10.37
CA SER A 122 1.34 0.96 -9.83
C SER A 122 1.33 0.08 -8.59
N ALA A 123 0.44 0.33 -7.64
CA ALA A 123 0.23 -0.49 -6.45
C ALA A 123 -1.26 -0.56 -6.11
N TRP A 124 -1.69 -1.59 -5.40
CA TRP A 124 -3.08 -1.70 -4.97
C TRP A 124 -3.39 -0.74 -3.82
N VAL A 125 -4.62 -0.23 -3.78
CA VAL A 125 -5.06 0.67 -2.70
C VAL A 125 -5.50 -0.12 -1.47
N ASP A 126 -4.84 0.10 -0.33
CA ASP A 126 -5.34 -0.29 0.99
C ASP A 126 -6.44 0.68 1.42
N PHE A 127 -7.69 0.37 1.08
CA PHE A 127 -8.85 1.20 1.44
C PHE A 127 -9.06 1.28 2.96
N SER A 128 -8.60 0.28 3.71
CA SER A 128 -8.70 0.30 5.18
C SER A 128 -7.74 1.31 5.80
N ALA A 129 -6.57 1.55 5.18
CA ALA A 129 -5.65 2.63 5.56
C ALA A 129 -6.25 4.02 5.29
N LEU A 130 -6.90 4.22 4.14
CA LEU A 130 -7.57 5.48 3.81
C LEU A 130 -8.72 5.77 4.78
N ARG A 131 -9.54 4.77 5.11
CA ARG A 131 -10.60 4.88 6.11
C ARG A 131 -10.03 5.24 7.48
N GLN A 132 -9.01 4.52 7.94
CA GLN A 132 -8.35 4.80 9.21
C GLN A 132 -7.88 6.26 9.28
N ALA A 133 -7.17 6.71 8.24
CA ALA A 133 -6.63 8.06 8.19
C ALA A 133 -7.73 9.14 8.20
N ALA A 134 -8.82 8.93 7.46
CA ALA A 134 -9.97 9.82 7.46
C ALA A 134 -10.66 9.91 8.84
N LEU A 135 -10.85 8.78 9.53
CA LEU A 135 -11.47 8.73 10.86
C LEU A 135 -10.61 9.38 11.95
N GLU A 136 -9.28 9.20 11.87
CA GLU A 136 -8.35 9.84 12.81
C GLU A 136 -8.28 11.37 12.65
N ALA A 137 -8.60 11.88 11.46
CA ALA A 137 -8.46 13.30 11.14
C ALA A 137 -9.58 14.19 11.72
N VAL A 138 -10.72 13.61 12.10
CA VAL A 138 -11.91 14.34 12.52
C VAL A 138 -12.35 13.89 13.92
N PRO A 139 -12.42 14.78 14.93
CA PRO A 139 -12.86 14.42 16.28
C PRO A 139 -14.29 13.88 16.31
N SER A 140 -14.55 12.88 17.16
CA SER A 140 -15.87 12.23 17.32
C SER A 140 -17.00 13.21 17.66
N SER A 141 -16.70 14.35 18.28
CA SER A 141 -17.69 15.39 18.58
C SER A 141 -18.34 16.01 17.35
N ARG A 142 -17.72 15.91 16.16
CA ARG A 142 -18.30 16.38 14.90
C ARG A 142 -18.96 15.28 14.06
N LEU A 143 -18.80 14.01 14.45
CA LEU A 143 -19.44 12.87 13.78
C LEU A 143 -20.84 12.59 14.36
N SER A 144 -21.10 13.01 15.60
CA SER A 144 -22.37 12.77 16.32
C SER A 144 -23.50 13.77 16.01
N GLY A 145 -23.28 14.74 15.12
CA GLY A 145 -24.20 15.87 14.91
C GLY A 145 -25.14 15.75 13.71
N ARG A 146 -25.25 14.57 13.09
CA ARG A 146 -26.11 14.33 11.92
C ARG A 146 -26.85 13.01 12.01
#